data_AF-A0A817GTU1-F1
#
_entry.id   AF-A0A817GTU1-F1
#
_cell.length_a   1.000
_cell.length_b   1.000
_cell.length_c   1.000
_cell.angle_alpha   90.00
_cell.angle_beta   90.00
_cell.angle_gamma   90.00
#
_symmetry.space_group_name_H-M   'P 1'
#
loop_
_entity.id
_entity.type
_entity.pdbx_description
1 polymer ?
#
loop_
_entity_poly.entity_id
_entity_poly.type
_entity_poly.pdbx_seq_one_letter_code
_entity_poly.pdbx_strand_id
1 'polypeptide(L)'
;MSVQQLLHLSGSTTSSIVNLVQKLIQLVDPTTDSIICLSDWVLGAIFPLIILIIFGILTYRNLHLMTTINDQQQSIPTRLSMWERQITRMMIIQTVLNVSCTLPHCIFLIYTIATVQQRAMKSLNQIYIEYLLALLCAYIVSLDFASSFYIYFLSSSRFRKTTKMYLKRLLHLGNDQVTPFNISASTVPVTGTKTHNRQYRMVYLN
;
A
#
# COMPACT_ATOMS: atom_id res chain seq x y z
N MET A 1 9.17 -8.98 -61.79
CA MET A 1 9.67 -8.15 -60.68
C MET A 1 10.34 -9.10 -59.69
N SER A 2 11.67 -9.05 -59.55
CA SER A 2 12.45 -10.08 -58.86
C SER A 2 12.47 -9.87 -57.34
N VAL A 3 12.47 -10.96 -56.56
CA VAL A 3 12.48 -10.96 -55.09
C VAL A 3 13.65 -10.15 -54.50
N GLN A 4 14.74 -9.98 -55.26
CA GLN A 4 15.88 -9.14 -54.86
C GLN A 4 15.58 -7.63 -54.87
N GLN A 5 14.67 -7.14 -55.72
CA GLN A 5 14.25 -5.73 -55.68
C GLN A 5 13.32 -5.43 -54.50
N LEU A 6 12.58 -6.43 -54.01
CA LEU A 6 11.71 -6.31 -52.82
C LEU A 6 12.51 -6.33 -51.51
N LEU A 7 13.64 -7.06 -51.45
CA LEU A 7 14.56 -7.04 -50.32
C LEU A 7 15.35 -5.71 -50.21
N HIS A 8 15.64 -5.06 -51.33
CA HIS A 8 16.32 -3.75 -51.33
C HIS A 8 15.41 -2.59 -50.87
N LEU A 9 14.10 -2.71 -51.09
CA LEU A 9 13.09 -1.77 -50.57
C LEU A 9 12.76 -1.99 -49.08
N SER A 10 12.89 -3.23 -48.58
CA SER A 10 12.70 -3.56 -47.16
C SER A 10 13.91 -3.17 -46.27
N GLY A 11 15.11 -3.06 -46.85
CA GLY A 11 16.32 -2.61 -46.14
C GLY A 11 16.39 -1.09 -45.90
N SER A 12 15.76 -0.30 -46.77
CA SER A 12 15.76 1.17 -46.66
C SER A 12 14.82 1.70 -45.57
N THR A 13 13.67 1.06 -45.37
CA THR A 13 12.70 1.47 -44.33
C THR A 13 13.13 1.02 -42.94
N THR A 14 13.70 -0.19 -42.81
CA THR A 14 14.24 -0.69 -41.54
C THR A 14 15.45 0.12 -41.07
N SER A 15 16.38 0.48 -41.96
CA SER A 15 17.51 1.35 -41.61
C SER A 15 17.10 2.79 -41.26
N SER A 16 16.07 3.33 -41.93
CA SER A 16 15.50 4.63 -41.55
C SER A 16 14.75 4.59 -40.22
N ILE A 17 14.02 3.52 -39.91
CA ILE A 17 13.36 3.33 -38.62
C ILE A 17 14.39 3.14 -37.51
N VAL A 18 15.44 2.35 -37.73
CA VAL A 18 16.53 2.16 -36.75
C VAL A 18 17.26 3.49 -36.50
N ASN A 19 17.53 4.29 -37.54
CA ASN A 19 18.10 5.63 -37.38
C ASN A 19 17.15 6.62 -36.70
N LEU A 20 15.83 6.52 -36.94
CA LEU A 20 14.83 7.35 -36.28
C LEU A 20 14.70 6.97 -34.80
N VAL A 21 14.74 5.67 -34.48
CA VAL A 21 14.73 5.15 -33.11
C VAL A 21 16.03 5.52 -32.40
N GLN A 22 17.20 5.41 -33.04
CA GLN A 22 18.46 5.90 -32.48
C GLN A 22 18.46 7.41 -32.28
N LYS A 23 17.91 8.19 -33.22
CA LYS A 23 17.74 9.62 -33.04
C LYS A 23 16.75 9.96 -31.93
N LEU A 24 15.65 9.24 -31.78
CA LEU A 24 14.69 9.41 -30.68
C LEU A 24 15.33 9.05 -29.33
N ILE A 25 16.14 7.99 -29.27
CA ILE A 25 16.92 7.60 -28.08
C ILE A 25 18.00 8.65 -27.77
N GLN A 26 18.56 9.34 -28.77
CA GLN A 26 19.52 10.44 -28.58
C GLN A 26 18.86 11.80 -28.31
N LEU A 27 17.61 12.01 -28.73
CA LEU A 27 16.84 13.24 -28.49
C LEU A 27 16.22 13.27 -27.09
N VAL A 28 16.09 12.10 -26.46
CA VAL A 28 15.80 11.98 -25.03
C VAL A 28 17.09 12.37 -24.30
N ASP A 29 17.20 13.67 -24.00
CA ASP A 29 18.36 14.25 -23.34
C ASP A 29 18.55 13.55 -21.98
N PRO A 30 19.63 12.77 -21.79
CA PRO A 30 19.80 11.91 -20.62
C PRO A 30 19.90 12.73 -19.32
N THR A 31 20.16 14.03 -19.43
CA THR A 31 20.25 14.98 -18.32
C THR A 31 18.86 15.30 -17.73
N THR A 32 17.85 15.53 -18.57
CA THR A 32 16.47 15.84 -18.12
C THR A 32 15.78 14.64 -17.47
N ASP A 33 15.92 13.45 -18.06
CA ASP A 33 15.36 12.21 -17.50
C ASP A 33 16.00 11.87 -16.15
N SER A 34 17.30 12.11 -16.03
CA SER A 34 18.04 11.92 -14.77
C SER A 34 17.57 12.89 -13.69
N ILE A 35 17.29 14.15 -14.03
CA ILE A 35 16.83 15.16 -13.05
C ILE A 35 15.41 14.86 -12.57
N ILE A 36 14.49 14.51 -13.48
CA ILE A 36 13.09 14.18 -13.13
C ILE A 36 13.05 12.92 -12.25
N CYS A 37 13.80 11.88 -12.63
CA CYS A 37 13.96 10.71 -11.78
C CYS A 37 14.53 11.11 -10.42
N LEU A 38 15.61 11.88 -10.35
CA LEU A 38 16.21 12.26 -9.07
C LEU A 38 15.24 13.04 -8.17
N SER A 39 14.45 13.97 -8.73
CA SER A 39 13.44 14.71 -7.96
C SER A 39 12.32 13.82 -7.44
N ASP A 40 11.78 12.92 -8.26
CA ASP A 40 10.73 11.99 -7.86
C ASP A 40 11.20 11.07 -6.73
N TRP A 41 12.50 10.77 -6.65
CA TRP A 41 13.04 9.82 -5.68
C TRP A 41 13.34 10.48 -4.35
N VAL A 42 13.92 11.68 -4.40
CA VAL A 42 14.16 12.48 -3.19
C VAL A 42 12.83 12.81 -2.54
N LEU A 43 11.84 13.26 -3.32
CA LEU A 43 10.53 13.66 -2.80
C LEU A 43 9.60 12.48 -2.53
N GLY A 44 9.67 11.40 -3.32
CA GLY A 44 8.76 10.25 -3.23
C GLY A 44 9.22 9.12 -2.31
N ALA A 45 10.52 8.94 -2.11
CA ALA A 45 11.05 7.83 -1.30
C ALA A 45 11.84 8.30 -0.09
N ILE A 46 12.84 9.17 -0.27
CA ILE A 46 13.76 9.55 0.81
C ILE A 46 13.08 10.47 1.82
N PHE A 47 12.44 11.53 1.34
CA PHE A 47 11.81 12.52 2.21
C PHE A 47 10.67 11.93 3.08
N PRO A 48 9.73 11.15 2.54
CA PRO A 48 8.70 10.49 3.35
C PRO A 48 9.32 9.53 4.37
N LEU A 49 10.38 8.79 4.00
CA LEU A 49 11.06 7.85 4.89
C LEU A 49 11.75 8.58 6.06
N ILE A 50 12.42 9.71 5.82
CA ILE A 50 13.00 10.53 6.89
C ILE A 50 11.90 11.04 7.84
N ILE A 51 10.82 11.58 7.28
CA ILE A 51 9.68 12.07 8.07
C ILE A 51 9.07 10.95 8.91
N LEU A 52 8.87 9.77 8.32
CA LEU A 52 8.29 8.59 8.96
C LEU A 52 9.18 8.09 10.11
N ILE A 53 10.51 8.10 9.93
CA ILE A 53 11.47 7.77 11.00
C ILE A 53 11.39 8.79 12.14
N ILE A 54 11.41 10.09 11.84
CA ILE A 54 11.32 11.15 12.85
C ILE A 54 10.03 11.01 13.64
N PHE A 55 8.88 10.93 12.97
CA PHE A 55 7.59 10.75 13.63
C PHE A 55 7.49 9.42 14.38
N GLY A 56 8.08 8.34 13.87
CA GLY A 56 8.16 7.06 14.56
C GLY A 56 8.91 7.15 15.88
N ILE A 57 10.06 7.82 15.89
CA ILE A 57 10.87 8.06 17.10
C ILE A 57 10.12 8.95 18.09
N LEU A 58 9.52 10.06 17.63
CA LEU A 58 8.72 10.95 18.49
C LEU A 58 7.55 10.19 19.12
N THR A 59 6.86 9.38 18.32
CA THR A 59 5.74 8.55 18.76
C THR A 59 6.18 7.54 19.82
N TYR A 60 7.33 6.88 19.63
CA TYR A 60 7.89 5.96 20.60
C TYR A 60 8.26 6.67 21.92
N ARG A 61 8.91 7.84 21.84
CA ARG A 61 9.26 8.64 23.03
C ARG A 61 8.03 9.09 23.80
N ASN A 62 7.01 9.58 23.10
CA ASN A 62 5.74 9.99 23.71
C ASN A 62 5.03 8.81 24.38
N LEU A 63 5.08 7.63 23.76
CA LEU A 63 4.52 6.41 24.36
C LEU A 63 5.24 6.02 25.64
N HIS A 64 6.58 6.02 25.62
CA HIS A 64 7.38 5.67 26.80
C HIS A 64 7.09 6.62 27.97
N LEU A 65 7.01 7.92 27.69
CA LEU A 65 6.73 8.94 28.70
C LEU A 65 5.31 8.78 29.28
N MET A 66 4.32 8.50 28.43
CA MET A 66 2.95 8.23 28.85
C MET A 66 2.82 6.94 29.69
N THR A 67 3.57 5.89 29.35
CA THR A 67 3.61 4.68 30.19
C THR A 67 4.23 4.95 31.55
N THR A 68 5.32 5.73 31.63
CA THR A 68 5.95 6.08 32.92
C THR A 68 5.00 6.90 33.82
N ILE A 69 4.25 7.84 33.25
CA ILE A 69 3.28 8.64 34.03
C ILE A 69 2.12 7.77 34.52
N ASN A 70 1.57 6.90 33.65
CA ASN A 70 0.48 6.00 34.02
C ASN A 70 0.90 4.93 35.04
N ASP A 71 2.17 4.52 35.06
CA ASP A 71 2.65 3.58 36.09
C ASP A 71 2.80 4.27 37.46
N GLN A 72 3.04 5.60 37.49
CA GLN A 72 3.10 6.39 38.72
C GLN A 72 1.72 6.78 39.25
N GLN A 73 0.76 7.05 38.36
CA GLN A 73 -0.64 7.25 38.72
C GLN A 73 -1.33 5.89 38.73
N GLN A 74 -1.48 5.26 39.91
CA GLN A 74 -2.26 4.02 40.14
C GLN A 74 -3.76 4.09 39.76
N SER A 75 -4.17 4.96 38.85
CA SER A 75 -5.52 5.09 38.36
C SER A 75 -5.80 4.06 37.26
N ILE A 76 -6.79 3.22 37.54
CA ILE A 76 -7.49 2.28 36.67
C ILE A 76 -7.27 2.59 35.17
N PRO A 77 -6.74 1.64 34.37
CA PRO A 77 -6.48 1.87 32.96
C PRO A 77 -7.77 2.26 32.25
N THR A 78 -7.86 3.51 31.83
CA THR A 78 -9.03 4.00 31.10
C THR A 78 -9.09 3.30 29.74
N ARG A 79 -10.31 3.02 29.25
CA ARG A 79 -10.50 2.41 27.92
C ARG A 79 -9.85 3.21 26.79
N LEU A 80 -9.64 4.51 26.99
CA LEU A 80 -8.97 5.41 26.06
C LEU A 80 -7.49 5.06 25.91
N SER A 81 -6.77 4.89 27.03
CA SER A 81 -5.33 4.58 27.04
C SER A 81 -4.99 3.26 26.33
N MET A 82 -5.83 2.24 26.49
CA MET A 82 -5.64 0.96 25.77
C MET A 82 -5.78 1.11 24.25
N TRP A 83 -6.69 1.97 23.79
CA TRP A 83 -6.90 2.22 22.36
C TRP A 83 -5.75 3.00 21.75
N GLU A 84 -5.29 4.05 22.45
CA GLU A 84 -4.11 4.83 22.07
C GLU A 84 -2.87 3.93 21.96
N ARG A 85 -2.60 3.10 22.99
CA ARG A 85 -1.48 2.15 22.96
C ARG A 85 -1.57 1.16 21.80
N GLN A 86 -2.78 0.71 21.46
CA GLN A 86 -3.00 -0.20 20.34
C GLN A 86 -2.69 0.49 19.00
N ILE A 87 -3.18 1.72 18.79
CA ILE A 87 -2.91 2.49 17.57
C ILE A 87 -1.43 2.82 17.45
N THR A 88 -0.80 3.24 18.55
CA THR A 88 0.63 3.52 18.55
C THR A 88 1.45 2.29 18.16
N ARG A 89 1.13 1.12 18.72
CA ARG A 89 1.80 -0.14 18.35
C ARG A 89 1.62 -0.45 16.86
N MET A 90 0.44 -0.18 16.31
CA MET A 90 0.15 -0.38 14.90
C MET A 90 0.96 0.56 14.01
N MET A 91 1.04 1.84 14.37
CA MET A 91 1.85 2.81 13.64
C MET A 91 3.32 2.43 13.67
N ILE A 92 3.86 2.01 14.82
CA ILE A 92 5.26 1.56 14.91
C ILE A 92 5.52 0.35 13.98
N ILE A 93 4.64 -0.66 13.99
CA ILE A 93 4.79 -1.83 13.11
C ILE A 93 4.71 -1.42 11.63
N GLN A 94 3.76 -0.55 11.27
CA GLN A 94 3.63 -0.03 9.90
C GLN A 94 4.89 0.74 9.48
N THR A 95 5.43 1.58 10.36
CA THR A 95 6.65 2.35 10.12
C THR A 95 7.84 1.42 9.86
N VAL A 96 8.06 0.43 10.73
CA VAL A 96 9.16 -0.53 10.57
C VAL A 96 9.03 -1.32 9.27
N LEU A 97 7.82 -1.77 8.93
CA LEU A 97 7.57 -2.53 7.72
C LEU A 97 7.78 -1.68 6.46
N ASN A 98 7.24 -0.47 6.43
CA ASN A 98 7.41 0.45 5.31
C ASN A 98 8.90 0.77 5.07
N VAL A 99 9.67 1.05 6.13
CA VAL A 99 11.12 1.25 6.02
C VAL A 99 11.81 -0.02 5.48
N SER A 100 11.45 -1.19 6.00
CA SER A 100 12.03 -2.47 5.58
C SER A 100 11.73 -2.81 4.12
N CYS A 101 10.53 -2.46 3.63
CA CYS A 101 10.13 -2.66 2.24
C CYS A 101 10.77 -1.64 1.28
N THR A 102 10.96 -0.40 1.73
CA THR A 102 11.49 0.69 0.89
C THR A 102 13.01 0.64 0.77
N LEU A 103 13.71 0.14 1.80
CA LEU A 103 15.17 0.15 1.87
C LEU A 103 15.87 -0.66 0.75
N PRO A 104 15.44 -1.89 0.39
CA PRO A 104 16.03 -2.64 -0.73
C PRO A 104 15.90 -1.88 -2.07
N HIS A 105 14.76 -1.24 -2.29
CA HIS A 105 14.54 -0.42 -3.48
C HIS A 105 15.51 0.76 -3.51
N CYS A 106 15.62 1.53 -2.42
CA CYS A 106 16.58 2.62 -2.31
C CYS A 106 18.04 2.19 -2.58
N ILE A 107 18.47 1.03 -2.07
CA ILE A 107 19.82 0.50 -2.32
C ILE A 107 20.00 0.16 -3.80
N PHE A 108 19.05 -0.54 -4.42
CA PHE A 108 19.10 -0.90 -5.84
C PHE A 108 19.13 0.34 -6.75
N LEU A 109 18.42 1.37 -6.34
CA LEU A 109 18.35 2.66 -7.00
C LEU A 109 19.70 3.41 -6.96
N ILE A 110 20.34 3.48 -5.79
CA ILE A 110 21.70 4.05 -5.66
C ILE A 110 22.69 3.28 -6.54
N TYR A 111 22.61 1.94 -6.54
CA TYR A 111 23.44 1.09 -7.40
C TYR A 111 23.22 1.40 -8.89
N THR A 112 21.98 1.58 -9.32
CA THR A 112 21.64 1.88 -10.72
C THR A 112 22.26 3.21 -11.15
N ILE A 113 22.13 4.26 -10.33
CA ILE A 113 22.73 5.58 -10.61
C ILE A 113 24.25 5.50 -10.65
N ALA A 114 24.86 4.86 -9.65
CA ALA A 114 26.32 4.72 -9.57
C ALA A 114 26.91 4.00 -10.80
N THR A 115 26.13 3.12 -11.44
CA THR A 115 26.56 2.34 -12.60
C THR A 115 26.03 2.86 -13.94
N VAL A 116 25.38 4.03 -13.97
CA VAL A 116 24.85 4.66 -15.21
C VAL A 116 25.95 4.85 -16.26
N GLN A 117 27.13 5.33 -15.86
CA GLN A 117 28.24 5.59 -16.79
C GLN A 117 28.83 4.31 -17.40
N GLN A 118 28.68 3.17 -16.72
CA GLN A 118 29.21 1.88 -17.15
C GLN A 118 28.22 1.05 -17.98
N ARG A 119 27.01 1.58 -18.23
CA ARG A 119 25.90 0.84 -18.86
C ARG A 119 26.26 0.28 -20.24
N ALA A 120 27.11 0.98 -21.00
CA ALA A 120 27.57 0.55 -22.32
C ALA A 120 28.56 -0.64 -22.29
N MET A 121 29.15 -0.95 -21.14
CA MET A 121 30.14 -2.04 -20.97
C MET A 121 29.57 -3.26 -20.25
N LYS A 122 28.30 -3.23 -19.84
CA LYS A 122 27.66 -4.33 -19.10
C LYS A 122 27.39 -5.52 -20.03
N SER A 123 27.66 -6.72 -19.54
CA SER A 123 27.30 -7.95 -20.23
C SER A 123 25.78 -8.18 -20.22
N LEU A 124 25.24 -8.92 -21.20
CA LEU A 124 23.82 -9.28 -21.25
C LEU A 124 23.34 -9.96 -19.96
N ASN A 125 24.16 -10.85 -19.38
CA ASN A 125 23.82 -11.55 -18.13
C ASN A 125 23.66 -10.58 -16.94
N GLN A 126 24.50 -9.56 -16.85
CA GLN A 126 24.38 -8.54 -15.79
C GLN A 126 23.10 -7.72 -15.94
N ILE A 127 22.72 -7.37 -17.18
CA ILE A 127 21.46 -6.66 -17.45
C ILE A 127 20.25 -7.49 -17.00
N TYR A 128 20.24 -8.81 -17.25
CA TYR A 128 19.16 -9.68 -16.78
C TYR A 128 19.09 -9.77 -15.25
N ILE A 129 20.23 -9.83 -14.56
CA ILE A 129 20.28 -9.83 -13.10
C ILE A 129 19.74 -8.51 -12.53
N GLU A 130 20.14 -7.37 -13.11
CA GLU A 130 19.63 -6.06 -12.72
C GLU A 130 18.11 -5.96 -12.92
N TYR A 131 17.59 -6.50 -14.02
CA TYR A 131 16.14 -6.53 -14.25
C TYR A 131 15.40 -7.40 -13.24
N LEU A 132 15.94 -8.58 -12.92
CA LEU A 132 15.36 -9.46 -11.89
C LEU A 132 15.35 -8.79 -10.51
N LEU A 133 16.44 -8.10 -10.15
CA LEU A 133 16.53 -7.35 -8.89
C LEU A 133 15.54 -6.18 -8.86
N ALA A 134 15.38 -5.45 -9.96
CA ALA A 134 14.39 -4.39 -10.08
C ALA A 134 12.96 -4.92 -9.85
N LEU A 135 12.63 -6.05 -10.48
CA LEU A 135 11.33 -6.71 -10.32
C LEU A 135 11.09 -7.15 -8.87
N LEU A 136 12.11 -7.74 -8.24
CA LEU A 136 12.04 -8.17 -6.84
C LEU A 136 11.85 -6.98 -5.88
N CYS A 137 12.54 -5.86 -6.12
CA CYS A 137 12.34 -4.63 -5.36
C CYS A 137 10.91 -4.09 -5.52
N ALA A 138 10.39 -4.05 -6.76
CA ALA A 138 9.02 -3.61 -7.03
C ALA A 138 7.98 -4.49 -6.33
N TYR A 139 8.21 -5.81 -6.29
CA TYR A 139 7.36 -6.75 -5.56
C TYR A 139 7.38 -6.49 -4.04
N ILE A 140 8.57 -6.27 -3.46
CA ILE A 140 8.72 -5.95 -2.03
C ILE A 140 8.01 -4.65 -1.66
N VAL A 141 8.14 -3.60 -2.48
CA VAL A 141 7.42 -2.34 -2.26
C VAL A 141 5.91 -2.55 -2.35
N SER A 142 5.45 -3.40 -3.26
CA SER A 142 4.03 -3.73 -3.40
C SER A 142 3.45 -4.43 -2.17
N LEU A 143 4.28 -5.15 -1.40
CA LEU A 143 3.86 -5.77 -0.13
C LEU A 143 3.48 -4.73 0.93
N ASP A 144 4.00 -3.50 0.87
CA ASP A 144 3.65 -2.44 1.82
C ASP A 144 2.15 -2.09 1.74
N PHE A 145 1.58 -2.04 0.53
CA PHE A 145 0.14 -1.79 0.34
C PHE A 145 -0.72 -2.92 0.94
N ALA A 146 -0.30 -4.17 0.79
CA ALA A 146 -1.00 -5.31 1.38
C ALA A 146 -0.81 -5.40 2.90
N SER A 147 0.35 -4.96 3.40
CA SER A 147 0.75 -5.08 4.80
C SER A 147 -0.21 -4.39 5.76
N SER A 148 -0.74 -3.22 5.36
CA SER A 148 -1.66 -2.42 6.17
C SER A 148 -2.82 -3.28 6.63
N PHE A 149 -3.47 -4.00 5.71
CA PHE A 149 -4.58 -4.90 6.04
C PHE A 149 -4.18 -5.94 7.10
N TYR A 150 -3.04 -6.61 6.92
CA TYR A 150 -2.58 -7.63 7.86
C TYR A 150 -2.20 -7.04 9.22
N ILE A 151 -1.60 -5.86 9.26
CA ILE A 151 -1.28 -5.14 10.49
C ILE A 151 -2.57 -4.77 11.23
N TYR A 152 -3.58 -4.26 10.52
CA TYR A 152 -4.90 -3.97 11.08
C TYR A 152 -5.57 -5.23 11.63
N PHE A 153 -5.49 -6.33 10.90
CA PHE A 153 -6.07 -7.60 11.28
C PHE A 153 -5.39 -8.23 12.50
N LEU A 154 -4.06 -8.24 12.56
CA LEU A 154 -3.31 -8.86 13.65
C LEU A 154 -3.31 -8.01 14.93
N SER A 155 -3.27 -6.68 14.79
CA SER A 155 -3.13 -5.80 15.94
C SER A 155 -4.46 -5.45 16.63
N SER A 156 -5.58 -5.47 15.89
CA SER A 156 -6.87 -5.04 16.42
C SER A 156 -7.86 -6.18 16.59
N SER A 157 -8.14 -6.54 17.84
CA SER A 157 -9.19 -7.52 18.18
C SER A 157 -10.59 -7.06 17.74
N ARG A 158 -10.85 -5.75 17.76
CA ARG A 158 -12.08 -5.15 17.24
C ARG A 158 -12.19 -5.31 15.73
N PHE A 159 -11.11 -5.03 15.00
CA PHE A 159 -11.10 -5.21 13.55
C PHE A 159 -11.42 -6.65 13.18
N ARG A 160 -10.77 -7.64 13.82
CA ARG A 160 -11.08 -9.06 13.60
C ARG A 160 -12.55 -9.41 13.84
N LYS A 161 -13.15 -8.89 14.92
CA LYS A 161 -14.57 -9.11 15.23
C LYS A 161 -15.47 -8.52 14.14
N THR A 162 -15.18 -7.31 13.69
CA THR A 162 -15.91 -6.62 12.63
C THR A 162 -15.77 -7.34 11.29
N THR A 163 -14.55 -7.73 10.89
CA THR A 163 -14.30 -8.51 9.66
C THR A 163 -15.01 -9.85 9.70
N LYS A 164 -14.96 -10.57 10.84
CA LYS A 164 -15.69 -11.84 10.99
C LYS A 164 -17.21 -11.66 10.89
N MET A 165 -17.74 -10.55 11.42
CA MET A 165 -19.16 -10.21 11.30
C MET A 165 -19.55 -9.94 9.83
N TYR A 166 -18.76 -9.15 9.10
CA TYR A 166 -19.02 -8.90 7.68
C TYR A 166 -18.88 -10.16 6.83
N LEU A 167 -17.85 -10.97 7.07
CA LEU A 167 -17.67 -12.25 6.37
C LEU A 167 -18.84 -13.20 6.63
N LYS A 168 -19.30 -13.30 7.88
CA LYS A 168 -20.48 -14.11 8.22
C LYS A 168 -21.73 -13.61 7.49
N ARG A 169 -21.95 -12.29 7.41
CA ARG A 169 -23.07 -11.70 6.66
C ARG A 169 -22.99 -11.99 5.17
N LEU A 170 -21.81 -11.86 4.56
CA LEU A 170 -21.60 -12.17 3.14
C LEU A 170 -21.85 -13.66 2.84
N LEU A 171 -21.40 -14.55 3.71
CA LEU A 171 -21.62 -15.99 3.59
C LEU A 171 -23.10 -16.38 3.80
N HIS A 172 -23.84 -15.68 4.67
CA HIS A 172 -25.28 -15.93 4.83
C HIS A 172 -26.11 -15.35 3.68
N LEU A 173 -25.73 -14.18 3.14
CA LEU A 173 -26.37 -13.60 1.95
C LEU A 173 -26.22 -14.48 0.69
N GLY A 174 -25.15 -15.27 0.60
CA GLY A 174 -24.98 -16.27 -0.44
C GLY A 174 -25.88 -17.50 -0.28
N ASN A 175 -26.42 -17.74 0.92
CA ASN A 175 -27.22 -18.93 1.24
C ASN A 175 -28.74 -18.66 1.26
N ASP A 176 -29.16 -17.39 1.37
CA ASP A 176 -30.58 -16.99 1.47
C ASP A 176 -31.19 -16.48 0.14
N GLN A 177 -30.46 -16.55 -0.98
CA GLN A 177 -30.93 -16.10 -2.31
C GLN A 177 -31.74 -17.15 -3.11
N VAL A 178 -32.20 -18.24 -2.48
CA VAL A 178 -33.21 -19.13 -3.09
C VAL A 178 -34.43 -19.23 -2.18
N THR A 179 -35.19 -18.14 -2.11
CA THR A 179 -36.61 -18.26 -1.79
C THR A 179 -37.39 -17.81 -3.02
N PRO A 180 -38.13 -18.72 -3.69
CA PRO A 180 -38.96 -18.32 -4.82
C PRO A 180 -40.00 -17.31 -4.31
N PHE A 181 -40.12 -16.20 -5.04
CA PHE A 181 -41.10 -15.16 -4.85
C PHE A 181 -42.50 -15.79 -4.92
N ASN A 182 -43.10 -16.10 -3.78
CA ASN A 182 -44.46 -16.62 -3.74
C ASN A 182 -45.42 -15.43 -3.85
N ILE A 183 -45.79 -15.08 -5.08
CA ILE A 183 -46.86 -14.14 -5.37
C ILE A 183 -48.17 -14.86 -5.09
N SER A 184 -48.60 -14.83 -3.83
CA SER A 184 -49.97 -15.17 -3.44
C SER A 184 -50.65 -13.91 -2.98
N ALA A 185 -51.73 -13.58 -3.70
CA ALA A 185 -52.49 -12.35 -3.65
C ALA A 185 -53.00 -11.97 -2.25
N SER A 186 -53.04 -10.64 -2.04
CA SER A 186 -54.12 -9.87 -1.40
C SER A 186 -54.90 -10.54 -0.26
N THR A 187 -54.78 -9.99 0.95
CA THR A 187 -55.88 -9.28 1.61
C THR A 187 -55.38 -8.59 2.89
N VAL A 188 -55.68 -7.29 2.99
CA VAL A 188 -55.50 -6.45 4.18
C VAL A 188 -56.48 -6.92 5.27
N PRO A 189 -56.10 -6.90 6.57
CA PRO A 189 -56.72 -5.89 7.43
C PRO A 189 -55.74 -5.18 8.37
N VAL A 190 -56.04 -3.88 8.52
CA VAL A 190 -55.60 -2.92 9.52
C VAL A 190 -55.92 -3.43 10.93
N THR A 191 -54.98 -3.32 11.88
CA THR A 191 -55.17 -2.78 13.25
C THR A 191 -53.94 -2.97 14.14
N GLY A 192 -53.67 -2.00 15.03
CA GLY A 192 -53.01 -2.28 16.31
C GLY A 192 -51.70 -1.54 16.58
N THR A 193 -51.82 -0.35 17.14
CA THR A 193 -50.80 0.44 17.84
C THR A 193 -49.99 -0.35 18.87
N LYS A 194 -48.68 -0.08 18.98
CA LYS A 194 -47.92 -0.11 20.24
C LYS A 194 -46.60 0.67 20.14
N THR A 195 -46.66 1.90 20.62
CA THR A 195 -45.54 2.78 20.97
C THR A 195 -44.73 2.16 22.11
N HIS A 196 -43.52 1.68 21.84
CA HIS A 196 -42.60 1.24 22.89
C HIS A 196 -41.63 2.36 23.27
N ASN A 197 -41.98 3.02 24.38
CA ASN A 197 -41.13 3.93 25.15
C ASN A 197 -39.76 3.29 25.44
N ARG A 198 -38.66 3.89 24.97
CA ARG A 198 -37.30 3.61 25.45
C ARG A 198 -36.91 4.69 26.45
N GLN A 199 -37.05 4.33 27.71
CA GLN A 199 -36.67 5.12 28.87
C GLN A 199 -35.14 5.12 29.00
N TYR A 200 -34.52 6.27 28.77
CA TYR A 200 -33.09 6.49 28.99
C TYR A 200 -32.83 6.62 30.49
N ARG A 201 -32.17 5.63 31.08
CA ARG A 201 -31.71 5.65 32.47
C ARG A 201 -30.36 6.37 32.52
N MET A 202 -30.38 7.67 32.83
CA MET A 202 -29.20 8.46 33.19
C MET A 202 -28.76 8.06 34.61
N VAL A 203 -27.57 7.47 34.72
CA VAL A 203 -26.89 7.23 36.00
C VAL A 203 -25.89 8.36 36.18
N TYR A 204 -26.19 9.28 37.09
CA TYR A 204 -25.21 10.20 37.66
C TYR A 204 -24.45 9.45 38.76
N LEU A 205 -23.13 9.49 38.72
CA LEU A 205 -22.25 9.07 39.81
C LEU A 205 -21.61 10.34 40.39
N ASN A 206 -21.74 10.47 41.72
CA ASN A 206 -21.10 11.47 42.57
C ASN A 206 -19.58 11.37 42.54
#